data_AF-A0A0F3MT39-F1
#
_entry.id   AF-A0A0F3MT39-F1
#
_cell.length_a   1.000
_cell.length_b   1.000
_cell.length_c   1.000
_cell.angle_alpha   90.00
_cell.angle_beta   90.00
_cell.angle_gamma   90.00
#
_symmetry.space_group_name_H-M   'P 1'
#
loop_
_entity.id
_entity.type
_entity.pdbx_description
1 polymer ?
#
loop_
_entity_poly.entity_id
_entity_poly.type
_entity_poly.pdbx_seq_one_letter_code
_entity_poly.pdbx_strand_id
1 'polypeptide(L)' 'MGSIVDHWLQEGRRKEKIIIAKNLIKAGLKTDLIIASTGLKKEEIEKLQQTA' A
#
# COMPACT_ATOMS: atom_id res chain seq x y z
N MET A 1 2.74 -1.42 -26.26
CA MET A 1 2.96 -0.11 -25.62
C MET A 1 1.78 0.12 -24.67
N GLY A 2 1.99 0.13 -23.35
CA GLY A 2 0.93 0.58 -22.44
C GLY A 2 0.69 2.08 -22.64
N SER A 3 -0.57 2.53 -22.58
CA SER A 3 -0.87 3.95 -22.72
C SER A 3 -0.26 4.72 -21.54
N ILE A 4 0.15 5.97 -21.77
CA ILE A 4 0.56 6.89 -20.69
C ILE A 4 -0.51 6.93 -19.59
N VAL A 5 -1.79 6.86 -19.99
CA VAL A 5 -2.94 6.84 -19.08
C VAL A 5 -2.92 5.63 -18.14
N ASP A 6 -2.57 4.44 -18.65
CA ASP A 6 -2.50 3.22 -17.83
C ASP A 6 -1.44 3.36 -16.75
N HIS A 7 -0.29 3.94 -17.10
CA HIS A 7 0.79 4.19 -16.15
C HIS A 7 0.33 5.12 -15.01
N TRP A 8 -0.30 6.25 -15.32
CA TRP A 8 -0.81 7.18 -14.30
C TRP A 8 -1.86 6.54 -13.39
N LEU A 9 -2.74 5.70 -13.94
CA LEU A 9 -3.74 4.98 -13.16
C LEU A 9 -3.12 3.94 -12.22
N GLN A 10 -2.09 3.21 -12.66
CA GLN A 10 -1.38 2.27 -11.79
C GLN A 10 -0.64 2.98 -10.66
N GLU A 11 0.01 4.11 -10.96
CA GLU A 11 0.70 4.93 -9.96
C GLU A 11 -0.27 5.51 -8.92
N GLY A 12 -1.45 5.98 -9.35
CA GLY A 12 -2.50 6.46 -8.46
C GLY A 12 -2.98 5.35 -7.50
N ARG A 13 -3.34 4.18 -8.04
CA ARG A 13 -3.75 3.02 -7.23
C ARG A 13 -2.67 2.57 -6.26
N ARG A 14 -1.40 2.61 -6.67
CA ARG A 14 -0.28 2.27 -5.79
C ARG A 14 -0.15 3.24 -4.63
N LYS A 15 -0.23 4.55 -4.89
CA LYS A 15 -0.18 5.58 -3.84
C LYS A 15 -1.35 5.45 -2.85
N GLU A 16 -2.55 5.20 -3.35
CA GLU A 16 -3.73 4.97 -2.52
C GLU A 16 -3.53 3.80 -1.56
N LYS A 17 -3.06 2.64 -2.06
CA LYS A 17 -2.76 1.47 -1.22
C LYS A 17 -1.74 1.78 -0.11
N ILE A 18 -0.70 2.56 -0.42
CA ILE A 18 0.32 2.97 0.56
C ILE A 18 -0.29 3.88 1.63
N ILE A 19 -1.14 4.85 1.25
CA ILE A 19 -1.82 5.74 2.20
C ILE A 19 -2.72 4.94 3.15
N ILE A 20 -3.51 4.02 2.60
CA ILE A 20 -4.37 3.13 3.39
C ILE A 20 -3.51 2.31 4.36
N ALA A 21 -2.46 1.63 3.88
CA ALA A 21 -1.57 0.84 4.72
C ALA A 21 -0.98 1.66 5.88
N LYS A 22 -0.48 2.87 5.63
CA LYS A 22 0.05 3.76 6.68
C LYS A 22 -0.99 4.11 7.73
N ASN A 23 -2.22 4.40 7.33
CA ASN A 23 -3.30 4.71 8.27
C ASN A 23 -3.67 3.50 9.13
N LEU A 24 -3.72 2.29 8.54
CA LEU A 24 -4.00 1.06 9.29
C LEU A 24 -2.86 0.68 10.25
N ILE A 25 -1.60 0.90 9.86
CA ILE A 25 -0.43 0.74 10.75
C ILE A 25 -0.56 1.68 11.96
N LYS A 26 -0.86 2.97 11.72
CA LYS A 26 -1.05 3.96 12.79
C LYS A 26 -2.21 3.61 13.72
N ALA A 27 -3.25 2.94 13.21
CA ALA A 27 -4.36 2.43 13.99
C ALA A 27 -4.05 1.11 14.74
N GLY A 28 -2.84 0.56 14.62
CA GLY A 28 -2.40 -0.62 15.35
C GLY A 28 -2.95 -1.95 14.82
N LEU A 29 -3.40 -2.00 13.56
CA LEU A 29 -3.90 -3.24 12.97
C LEU A 29 -2.77 -4.24 12.73
N LYS A 30 -3.11 -5.54 12.79
CA LYS A 30 -2.18 -6.62 12.49
C LYS A 30 -1.75 -6.62 11.03
N THR A 31 -0.48 -6.95 10.78
CA THR A 31 0.12 -7.01 9.44
C THR A 31 -0.69 -7.84 8.45
N ASP A 32 -1.19 -9.01 8.85
CA ASP A 32 -1.97 -9.89 7.97
C ASP A 32 -3.27 -9.23 7.48
N LEU A 33 -3.94 -8.46 8.34
CA LEU A 33 -5.17 -7.74 7.99
C LEU A 33 -4.88 -6.56 7.04
N ILE A 34 -3.74 -5.90 7.23
CA ILE A 34 -3.28 -4.82 6.36
C ILE A 34 -2.94 -5.38 4.97
N ILE A 35 -2.25 -6.53 4.90
CA ILE A 35 -1.95 -7.23 3.64
C ILE A 35 -3.25 -7.61 2.93
N ALA A 36 -4.20 -8.23 3.64
CA ALA A 36 -5.48 -8.63 3.06
C ALA A 36 -6.29 -7.42 2.52
N SER A 37 -6.25 -6.29 3.23
CA SER A 37 -7.01 -5.09 2.87
C SER A 37 -6.40 -4.30 1.70
N THR A 38 -5.08 -4.28 1.58
CA THR A 38 -4.37 -3.43 0.60
C THR A 38 -3.84 -4.21 -0.61
N GLY A 39 -3.66 -5.52 -0.45
CA GLY A 39 -2.99 -6.39 -1.41
C GLY A 39 -1.51 -6.05 -1.61
N LEU A 40 -0.89 -5.31 -0.67
CA LEU A 40 0.55 -5.09 -0.64
C LEU A 40 1.27 -6.30 -0.06
N LYS A 41 2.50 -6.55 -0.49
CA LYS A 41 3.28 -7.66 0.05
C LYS A 41 3.75 -7.37 1.47
N LYS A 42 4.04 -8.44 2.21
CA LYS A 42 4.53 -8.35 3.59
C LYS A 42 5.78 -7.46 3.70
N GLU A 43 6.73 -7.60 2.78
CA GLU A 43 7.98 -6.82 2.80
C GLU A 43 7.72 -5.32 2.60
N GLU A 44 6.65 -4.96 1.89
CA GLU A 44 6.25 -3.57 1.70
C GLU A 44 5.64 -2.98 2.98
N ILE A 45 4.79 -3.76 3.66
CA ILE A 45 4.21 -3.35 4.94
C ILE A 45 5.29 -3.18 6.00
N GLU A 46 6.26 -4.10 6.08
CA GLU A 46 7.39 -4.01 7.02
C GLU A 46 8.24 -2.76 6.79
N LYS A 47 8.49 -2.39 5.52
CA LYS A 47 9.17 -1.12 5.19
C LYS A 47 8.37 0.11 5.61
N LEU A 48 7.05 0.06 5.46
CA LEU A 48 6.16 1.16 5.89
C LEU A 48 6.12 1.29 7.42
N GLN A 49 6.24 0.19 8.18
CA GLN A 49 6.31 0.21 9.63
C GLN A 49 7.61 0.83 10.16
N GLN A 50 8.73 0.64 9.45
CA GLN A 50 10.02 1.25 9.81
C GLN A 50 10.07 2.77 9.57
N THR A 51 9.10 3.32 8.84
CA THR A 51 9.03 4.74 8.45
C THR A 51 7.80 5.46 9.00
N ALA A 52 6.96 4.77 9.78
CA ALA A 52 5.73 5.28 10.39
C ALA A 52 5.97 5.72 11.84
#